data_AF-A0A1I8GCW2-F1
#
_entry.id   AF-A0A1I8GCW2-F1
#
_cell.length_a   1.000
_cell.length_b   1.000
_cell.length_c   1.000
_cell.angle_alpha   90.00
_cell.angle_beta   90.00
_cell.angle_gamma   90.00
#
_symmetry.space_group_name_H-M   'P 1'
#
loop_
_entity.id
_entity.type
_entity.pdbx_description
1 polymer ?
#
loop_
_entity_poly.entity_id
_entity_poly.type
_entity_poly.pdbx_seq_one_letter_code
_entity_poly.pdbx_strand_id
1 'polypeptide(L)'
;SELVPTAFSVRLASAFWWFFILVIISSYTANLAAFLTVNKLNEISTLAQLVNQESIKYSIVSTDSTYTFFSTSKDPIYSKMFKKMVQWNATGQTSFIESPADALRRIRVGGFAGVLESPLVDFYRERDCELTQVGETFSPSAFGFGVAQG
;
A
#
# COMPACT_ATOMS: atom_id res chain seq x y z
N SER A 1 9.56 26.24 -52.09
CA SER A 1 8.87 26.07 -50.80
C SER A 1 9.24 27.21 -49.89
N GLU A 2 8.49 28.31 -49.92
CA GLU A 2 8.70 29.47 -49.05
C GLU A 2 7.55 29.47 -48.03
N LEU A 3 7.66 28.64 -46.98
CA LEU A 3 6.62 28.46 -45.96
C LEU A 3 6.72 29.49 -44.82
N VAL A 4 7.37 30.64 -45.02
CA VAL A 4 7.51 31.66 -43.98
C VAL A 4 6.74 32.92 -44.37
N PRO A 5 5.75 33.35 -43.57
CA PRO A 5 5.02 34.59 -43.83
C PRO A 5 5.97 35.79 -43.84
N THR A 6 5.91 36.58 -44.91
CA THR A 6 6.73 37.78 -45.11
C THR A 6 6.23 38.99 -44.31
N ALA A 7 4.94 39.01 -43.93
CA ALA A 7 4.33 40.09 -43.14
C ALA A 7 4.59 39.93 -41.62
N PHE A 8 5.00 41.03 -40.96
CA PHE A 8 5.32 41.05 -39.52
C PHE A 8 4.15 40.62 -38.62
N SER A 9 2.92 40.99 -38.98
CA SER A 9 1.70 40.62 -38.26
C SER A 9 1.47 39.11 -38.22
N VAL A 10 1.77 38.41 -39.33
CA VAL A 10 1.58 36.96 -39.44
C VAL A 10 2.66 36.20 -38.65
N ARG A 11 3.88 36.77 -38.55
CA ARG A 11 4.93 36.23 -37.66
C ARG A 11 4.53 36.31 -36.20
N LEU A 12 3.99 37.45 -35.76
CA LEU A 12 3.52 37.63 -34.38
C LEU A 12 2.36 36.68 -34.04
N ALA A 13 1.40 36.53 -34.96
CA ALA A 13 0.30 35.57 -34.80
C ALA A 13 0.81 34.12 -34.72
N SER A 14 1.79 33.74 -35.55
CA SER A 14 2.40 32.41 -35.49
C SER A 14 3.17 32.17 -34.19
N ALA A 15 3.89 33.16 -33.67
CA ALA A 15 4.62 33.06 -32.41
C ALA A 15 3.66 32.89 -31.22
N PHE A 16 2.55 33.65 -31.21
CA PHE A 16 1.50 33.49 -30.21
C PHE A 16 0.83 32.13 -30.30
N TRP A 17 0.55 31.64 -31.52
CA TRP A 17 -0.01 30.31 -31.74
C TRP A 17 0.93 29.21 -31.25
N TRP A 18 2.21 29.28 -31.59
CA TRP A 18 3.22 28.33 -31.11
C TRP A 18 3.34 28.35 -29.58
N PHE A 19 3.31 29.54 -28.98
CA PHE A 19 3.30 29.67 -27.52
C PHE A 19 2.04 29.05 -26.89
N PHE A 20 0.87 29.30 -27.47
CA PHE A 20 -0.39 28.73 -27.02
C PHE A 20 -0.39 27.20 -27.08
N ILE A 21 0.10 26.62 -28.18
CA ILE A 21 0.24 25.16 -28.31
C ILE A 21 1.22 24.60 -27.28
N LEU A 22 2.35 25.26 -27.04
CA LEU A 22 3.32 24.84 -26.01
C LEU A 22 2.69 24.86 -24.60
N VAL A 23 1.87 25.86 -24.27
CA VAL A 23 1.16 25.91 -22.98
C VAL A 23 0.18 24.75 -22.85
N ILE A 24 -0.60 24.46 -23.88
CA ILE A 24 -1.55 23.32 -23.86
C ILE A 24 -0.83 21.99 -23.68
N ILE A 25 0.24 21.74 -24.44
CA ILE A 25 1.02 20.49 -24.34
C ILE A 25 1.66 20.38 -22.96
N SER A 26 2.19 21.48 -22.42
CA SER A 26 2.77 21.50 -21.07
C SER A 26 1.72 21.16 -20.01
N SER A 27 0.53 21.77 -20.05
CA SER A 27 -0.56 21.46 -19.12
C SER A 27 -1.06 20.02 -19.24
N TYR A 28 -1.15 19.49 -20.47
CA TYR A 28 -1.55 18.09 -20.69
C TYR A 28 -0.47 17.11 -20.19
N THR A 29 0.80 17.39 -20.48
CA THR A 29 1.94 16.59 -20.00
C THR A 29 2.04 16.64 -18.49
N ALA A 30 1.79 17.80 -17.87
CA ALA A 30 1.78 17.96 -16.41
C ALA A 30 0.63 17.19 -15.76
N ASN A 31 -0.59 17.26 -16.30
CA ASN A 31 -1.73 16.52 -15.77
C ASN A 31 -1.57 15.00 -15.94
N LEU A 32 -1.03 14.56 -17.08
CA LEU A 32 -0.70 13.15 -17.32
C LEU A 32 0.39 12.65 -16.38
N ALA A 33 1.49 13.41 -16.24
CA ALA A 33 2.57 13.07 -15.32
C ALA A 33 2.09 13.04 -13.85
N ALA A 34 1.21 13.97 -13.47
CA ALA A 34 0.59 13.98 -12.14
C ALA A 34 -0.24 12.70 -11.90
N PHE A 35 -0.99 12.22 -12.90
CA PHE A 35 -1.71 10.96 -12.76
C PHE A 35 -0.76 9.75 -12.66
N LEU A 36 0.29 9.70 -13.48
CA LEU A 36 1.27 8.59 -13.44
C LEU A 36 2.05 8.54 -12.13
N THR A 37 2.30 9.67 -11.48
CA THR A 37 2.99 9.69 -10.18
C THR A 37 2.06 9.39 -9.02
N VAL A 38 0.77 9.77 -9.09
CA VAL A 38 -0.21 9.45 -8.03
C VAL A 38 -0.40 7.95 -7.83
N ASN A 39 -0.34 7.14 -8.89
CA ASN A 39 -0.47 5.68 -8.77
C ASN A 39 0.76 5.01 -8.13
N LYS A 40 1.93 5.65 -8.13
CA LYS A 40 3.14 5.12 -7.46
C LYS A 40 3.39 5.69 -6.07
N LEU A 41 2.81 6.84 -5.72
CA LEU A 41 3.06 7.51 -4.45
C LEU A 41 2.18 7.02 -3.28
N ASN A 42 1.21 6.13 -3.55
CA ASN A 42 0.45 5.42 -2.53
C ASN A 42 1.02 4.02 -2.21
N GLU A 43 2.31 3.79 -2.45
CA GLU A 43 3.00 2.68 -1.81
C GLU A 43 3.05 2.97 -0.30
N ILE A 44 2.11 2.39 0.43
CA ILE A 44 2.22 2.30 1.88
C ILE A 44 3.52 1.55 2.14
N SER A 45 4.54 2.25 2.61
CA SER A 45 5.86 1.67 2.84
C SER A 45 6.12 1.41 4.32
N THR A 46 5.29 1.99 5.19
CA THR A 46 5.48 1.89 6.64
C THR A 46 4.20 1.50 7.36
N LEU A 47 4.37 0.81 8.49
CA LEU A 47 3.24 0.43 9.35
C LEU A 47 2.48 1.66 9.88
N ALA A 48 3.18 2.76 10.15
CA ALA A 48 2.57 4.00 10.59
C ALA A 48 1.60 4.57 9.55
N GLN A 49 1.97 4.52 8.26
CA GLN A 49 1.07 4.91 7.16
C GLN A 49 -0.11 3.95 7.06
N LEU A 50 0.12 2.64 7.19
CA LEU A 50 -0.94 1.62 7.19
C LEU A 50 -1.98 1.86 8.29
N VAL A 51 -1.54 2.26 9.49
CA VAL A 51 -2.41 2.54 10.64
C VAL A 51 -3.18 3.86 10.47
N ASN A 52 -2.61 4.85 9.78
CA ASN A 52 -3.26 6.15 9.62
C ASN A 52 -4.26 6.20 8.46
N GLN A 53 -4.10 5.36 7.45
CA GLN A 53 -5.10 5.21 6.40
C GLN A 53 -6.31 4.37 6.83
N GLU A 54 -7.35 4.39 5.98
CA GLU A 54 -8.58 3.59 6.16
C GLU A 54 -8.94 2.75 4.92
N SER A 55 -8.25 2.95 3.79
CA SER A 55 -8.56 2.26 2.53
C SER A 55 -8.15 0.80 2.54
N ILE A 56 -6.99 0.46 3.12
CA ILE A 56 -6.52 -0.93 3.24
C ILE A 56 -6.79 -1.44 4.64
N LYS A 57 -7.58 -2.51 4.71
CA LYS A 57 -7.85 -3.23 5.94
C LYS A 57 -6.78 -4.27 6.19
N TYR A 58 -6.61 -4.65 7.44
CA TYR A 58 -5.62 -5.65 7.81
C TYR A 58 -6.17 -6.69 8.78
N SER A 59 -5.54 -7.87 8.76
CA SER A 59 -5.88 -8.97 9.65
C SER A 59 -4.70 -9.65 10.29
N ILE A 60 -4.98 -10.27 11.43
CA ILE A 60 -4.10 -11.18 12.15
C ILE A 60 -4.82 -12.50 12.37
N VAL A 61 -4.04 -13.58 12.51
CA VAL A 61 -4.58 -14.88 12.90
C VAL A 61 -4.96 -14.84 14.38
N SER A 62 -6.20 -15.22 14.70
CA SER A 62 -6.78 -15.09 16.05
C SER A 62 -6.11 -15.96 17.10
N THR A 63 -5.63 -17.14 16.69
CA THR A 63 -5.02 -18.15 17.58
C THR A 63 -3.50 -18.00 17.71
N ASP A 64 -2.91 -17.02 17.03
CA ASP A 64 -1.46 -16.91 16.91
C ASP A 64 -0.85 -15.98 17.97
N SER A 65 0.45 -16.16 18.24
CA SER A 65 1.27 -15.33 19.11
C SER A 65 1.18 -13.83 18.75
N THR A 66 0.99 -13.56 17.45
CA THR A 66 0.73 -12.24 16.87
C THR A 66 -0.46 -11.53 17.52
N TYR A 67 -1.56 -12.24 17.83
CA TYR A 67 -2.73 -11.67 18.51
C TYR A 67 -2.36 -11.13 19.90
N THR A 68 -1.69 -11.96 20.69
CA THR A 68 -1.25 -11.60 22.03
C THR A 68 -0.26 -10.43 21.99
N PHE A 69 0.67 -10.43 21.03
CA PHE A 69 1.61 -9.33 20.81
C PHE A 69 0.90 -7.99 20.62
N PHE A 70 -0.05 -7.90 19.68
CA PHE A 70 -0.77 -6.65 19.43
C PHE A 70 -1.67 -6.22 20.59
N SER A 71 -2.22 -7.18 21.35
CA SER A 71 -3.06 -6.89 22.52
C SER A 71 -2.30 -6.33 23.71
N THR A 72 -1.06 -6.79 23.93
CA THR A 72 -0.23 -6.45 25.11
C THR A 72 0.83 -5.39 24.80
N SER A 73 0.99 -5.04 23.52
CA SER A 73 2.00 -4.07 23.11
C SER A 73 1.80 -2.69 23.75
N LYS A 74 2.90 -2.10 24.21
CA LYS A 74 2.94 -0.76 24.83
C LYS A 74 3.12 0.35 23.80
N ASP A 75 3.52 0.04 22.57
CA ASP A 75 3.71 1.07 21.57
C ASP A 75 2.37 1.62 21.08
N PRO A 76 2.25 2.95 20.96
CA PRO A 76 1.00 3.59 20.58
C PRO A 76 0.54 3.18 19.17
N ILE A 77 1.48 2.89 18.26
CA ILE A 77 1.16 2.46 16.89
C ILE A 77 0.50 1.08 16.90
N TYR A 78 1.10 0.09 17.58
CA TYR A 78 0.57 -1.28 17.65
C TYR A 78 -0.76 -1.34 18.41
N SER A 79 -0.87 -0.61 19.53
CA SER A 79 -2.13 -0.52 20.29
C SER A 79 -3.26 0.12 19.46
N LYS A 80 -2.96 1.20 18.72
CA LYS A 80 -3.92 1.83 17.80
C LYS A 80 -4.32 0.88 16.67
N MET A 81 -3.36 0.14 16.13
CA MET A 81 -3.60 -0.87 15.09
C MET A 81 -4.58 -1.94 15.57
N PHE A 82 -4.36 -2.49 16.77
CA PHE A 82 -5.21 -3.51 17.39
C PHE A 82 -6.63 -2.99 17.65
N LYS A 83 -6.77 -1.77 18.19
CA LYS A 83 -8.09 -1.13 18.42
C LYS A 83 -8.90 -1.01 17.13
N LYS A 84 -8.25 -0.65 16.01
CA LYS A 84 -8.89 -0.63 14.69
C LYS A 84 -9.36 -2.03 14.25
N MET A 85 -8.55 -3.08 14.43
CA MET A 85 -8.97 -4.46 14.12
C MET A 85 -10.21 -4.88 14.91
N VAL A 86 -10.24 -4.56 16.21
CA VAL A 86 -11.38 -4.86 17.09
C VAL A 86 -12.64 -4.12 16.61
N GLN A 87 -12.51 -2.83 16.26
CA GLN A 87 -13.61 -2.02 15.74
C GLN A 87 -14.16 -2.58 14.41
N TRP A 88 -13.27 -2.95 13.49
CA TRP A 88 -13.66 -3.56 12.21
C TRP A 88 -14.38 -4.88 12.42
N ASN A 89 -13.87 -5.72 13.32
CA ASN A 89 -14.51 -6.99 13.65
C ASN A 89 -15.92 -6.80 14.21
N ALA A 90 -16.12 -5.81 15.08
CA ALA A 90 -17.44 -5.45 15.61
C ALA A 90 -18.42 -4.94 14.52
N THR A 91 -17.90 -4.37 13.43
CA THR A 91 -18.68 -3.87 12.29
C THR A 91 -18.94 -4.97 11.24
N GLY A 92 -18.61 -6.23 11.54
CA GLY A 92 -18.75 -7.35 10.61
C GLY A 92 -17.63 -7.47 9.57
N GLN A 93 -16.58 -6.64 9.68
CA GLN A 93 -15.39 -6.73 8.84
C GLN A 93 -14.37 -7.61 9.55
N THR A 94 -14.30 -8.88 9.16
CA THR A 94 -13.50 -9.91 9.85
C THR A 94 -12.00 -9.64 9.73
N SER A 95 -11.44 -8.86 10.66
CA SER A 95 -10.00 -8.63 10.81
C SER A 95 -9.29 -9.72 11.59
N PHE A 96 -10.03 -10.59 12.27
CA PHE A 96 -9.48 -11.80 12.89
C PHE A 96 -9.85 -12.99 12.01
N ILE A 97 -8.82 -13.73 11.58
CA ILE A 97 -8.95 -14.89 10.70
C ILE A 97 -8.44 -16.13 11.42
N GLU A 98 -8.95 -17.30 11.06
CA GLU A 98 -8.55 -18.58 11.69
C GLU A 98 -7.31 -19.17 11.04
N SER A 99 -7.11 -18.93 9.74
CA SER A 99 -6.01 -19.53 8.97
C SER A 99 -5.31 -18.49 8.08
N PRO A 100 -3.97 -18.57 7.92
CA PRO A 100 -3.23 -17.78 6.92
C PRO A 100 -3.77 -17.92 5.49
N ALA A 101 -4.35 -19.08 5.13
CA ALA A 101 -4.93 -19.32 3.82
C ALA A 101 -6.12 -18.40 3.51
N ASP A 102 -6.93 -18.08 4.54
CA ASP A 102 -8.03 -17.12 4.40
C ASP A 102 -7.53 -15.69 4.19
N ALA A 103 -6.39 -15.35 4.80
CA ALA A 103 -5.71 -14.08 4.56
C ALA A 103 -5.34 -13.95 3.08
N LEU A 104 -4.66 -14.96 2.54
CA LEU A 104 -4.19 -14.97 1.15
C LEU A 104 -5.33 -14.83 0.15
N ARG A 105 -6.44 -15.54 0.38
CA ARG A 105 -7.63 -15.42 -0.48
C ARG A 105 -8.16 -14.00 -0.54
N ARG A 106 -8.13 -13.27 0.58
CA ARG A 106 -8.60 -11.87 0.66
C ARG A 106 -7.58 -10.89 0.09
N ILE A 107 -6.30 -11.13 0.30
CA ILE A 107 -5.22 -10.31 -0.27
C ILE A 107 -5.31 -10.33 -1.81
N ARG A 108 -5.60 -11.47 -2.42
CA ARG A 108 -5.82 -11.60 -3.87
C ARG A 108 -7.00 -10.80 -4.42
N VAL A 109 -8.04 -10.58 -3.63
CA VAL A 109 -9.18 -9.72 -4.02
C VAL A 109 -8.77 -8.24 -4.02
N GLY A 110 -7.72 -7.89 -3.25
CA GLY A 110 -7.20 -6.53 -3.14
C GLY A 110 -7.80 -5.74 -1.97
N GLY A 111 -7.15 -4.61 -1.64
CA GLY A 111 -7.59 -3.72 -0.55
C GLY A 111 -7.41 -4.30 0.86
N PHE A 112 -6.59 -5.34 1.00
CA PHE A 112 -6.42 -6.07 2.26
C PHE A 112 -4.96 -6.49 2.49
N ALA A 113 -4.49 -6.43 3.73
CA ALA A 113 -3.15 -6.83 4.14
C ALA A 113 -3.20 -7.86 5.29
N GLY A 114 -2.49 -8.98 5.12
CA GLY A 114 -2.33 -9.97 6.18
C GLY A 114 -1.02 -9.75 6.93
N VAL A 115 -1.07 -9.74 8.26
CA VAL A 115 0.14 -9.80 9.09
C VAL A 115 0.48 -11.26 9.33
N LEU A 116 1.69 -11.65 8.95
CA LEU A 116 2.22 -13.02 9.02
C LEU A 116 3.68 -12.96 9.46
N GLU A 117 4.21 -14.08 9.96
CA GLU A 117 5.64 -14.21 10.27
C GLU A 117 6.49 -14.12 8.99
N SER A 118 7.66 -13.49 9.06
CA SER A 118 8.59 -13.34 7.93
C SER A 118 8.85 -14.63 7.13
N PRO A 119 9.17 -15.80 7.74
CA PRO A 119 9.40 -17.03 6.99
C PRO A 119 8.16 -17.49 6.21
N LEU A 120 6.95 -17.23 6.71
CA LEU A 120 5.71 -17.51 5.98
C LEU A 120 5.51 -16.55 4.82
N VAL A 121 5.78 -15.25 5.03
CA VAL A 121 5.70 -14.23 3.96
C VAL A 121 6.65 -14.58 2.83
N ASP A 122 7.92 -14.90 3.14
CA ASP A 122 8.91 -15.30 2.13
C ASP A 122 8.47 -16.57 1.40
N PHE A 123 7.96 -17.58 2.12
CA PHE A 123 7.46 -18.82 1.52
C PHE A 123 6.31 -18.60 0.52
N TYR A 124 5.38 -17.69 0.83
CA TYR A 124 4.25 -17.39 -0.05
C TYR A 124 4.65 -16.51 -1.21
N ARG A 125 5.52 -15.50 -1.00
CA ARG A 125 6.05 -14.63 -2.05
C ARG A 125 6.82 -15.42 -3.10
N GLU A 126 7.58 -16.44 -2.70
CA GLU A 126 8.33 -17.30 -3.63
C GLU A 126 7.41 -18.09 -4.56
N ARG A 127 6.17 -18.35 -4.14
CA ARG A 127 5.17 -19.13 -4.91
C ARG A 127 4.20 -18.26 -5.67
N ASP A 128 3.95 -17.06 -5.17
CA ASP A 128 2.94 -16.16 -5.68
C ASP A 128 3.56 -14.76 -5.86
N CYS A 129 3.95 -14.46 -7.11
CA CYS A 129 4.63 -13.22 -7.46
C CYS A 129 3.70 -11.98 -7.38
N GLU A 130 2.39 -12.16 -7.17
CA GLU A 130 1.46 -11.05 -6.93
C GLU A 130 1.52 -10.55 -5.49
N LEU A 131 2.18 -11.29 -4.59
CA LEU A 131 2.35 -10.91 -3.19
C LEU A 131 3.62 -10.08 -3.01
N THR A 132 3.50 -8.96 -2.31
CA THR A 132 4.62 -8.10 -1.93
C THR A 132 4.67 -7.91 -0.43
N GLN A 133 5.86 -7.98 0.16
CA GLN A 133 6.06 -7.56 1.55
C GLN A 133 6.03 -6.04 1.64
N VAL A 134 5.26 -5.52 2.58
CA VAL A 134 5.16 -4.08 2.85
C VAL A 134 5.84 -3.77 4.18
N GLY A 135 6.81 -2.86 4.14
CA GLY A 135 7.53 -2.37 5.32
C GLY A 135 8.54 -3.35 5.90
N GLU A 136 9.10 -2.96 7.04
CA GLU A 136 10.13 -3.73 7.75
C GLU A 136 9.52 -4.79 8.65
N THR A 137 10.27 -5.87 8.87
CA THR A 137 9.92 -6.88 9.87
C THR A 137 9.90 -6.25 11.26
N PHE A 138 8.81 -6.45 11.99
CA PHE A 138 8.66 -5.99 13.36
C PHE A 138 8.51 -7.19 14.30
N SER A 139 8.99 -7.06 15.53
CA SER A 139 9.03 -8.11 16.55
C SER A 139 9.86 -9.35 16.17
N PRO A 140 11.12 -9.46 16.62
CA PRO A 140 11.90 -10.67 16.41
C PRO A 140 11.27 -11.82 17.22
N SER A 141 10.73 -12.80 16.52
CA SER A 141 10.21 -14.05 17.10
C SER A 141 11.06 -15.22 16.62
N ALA A 142 11.38 -16.15 17.52
CA ALA A 142 12.16 -17.34 17.21
C ALA A 142 11.32 -18.60 17.45
N PHE A 143 11.49 -19.59 16.59
CA PHE A 143 10.88 -20.91 16.78
C PHE A 143 11.64 -21.70 17.83
N GLY A 144 10.90 -22.42 18.67
CA GLY A 144 11.44 -23.30 19.69
C GLY A 144 10.58 -24.54 19.89
N PHE A 145 11.18 -25.62 20.39
CA PHE A 145 10.46 -26.83 20.77
C PHE A 145 10.05 -26.74 22.24
N GLY A 146 8.74 -26.88 22.51
CA GLY A 146 8.22 -27.01 23.87
C GLY A 146 8.12 -28.48 24.26
N VAL A 147 8.81 -28.88 25.33
CA VAL A 147 8.67 -30.21 25.95
C VAL A 147 7.97 -30.07 27.30
N ALA A 148 7.36 -31.16 27.79
CA ALA A 148 6.71 -31.16 29.10
C ALA A 148 7.70 -30.72 30.18
N GLN A 149 7.26 -29.84 31.08
CA GLN A 149 8.06 -29.41 32.22
C GLN A 149 8.23 -30.63 33.14
N GLY A 150 9.48 -31.11 33.25
CA GLY A 150 9.85 -32.23 34.10
C GLY A 150 9.76 -31.91 35.58
#